data_AF-A0A5C5ZG91-F1
#
_entry.id   AF-A0A5C5ZG91-F1
#
_cell.length_a   1.000
_cell.length_b   1.000
_cell.length_c   1.000
_cell.angle_alpha   90.00
_cell.angle_beta   90.00
_cell.angle_gamma   90.00
#
_symmetry.space_group_name_H-M   'P 1'
#
loop_
_entity.id
_entity.type
_entity.pdbx_description
1 polymer ?
#
loop_
_entity_poly.entity_id
_entity_poly.type
_entity_poly.pdbx_seq_one_letter_code
_entity_poly.pdbx_strand_id
1 'polypeptide(L)'
;MNPALNAATNSAATNAAVQQAIANSIRASGVLVRMEPGDLLGLLGRTAEPLVVYAIQSGFLQKTKHQYLTSYKGLAFFAHSDEPIQLPREAEVVTADKIGIPG
;
A
#
# COMPACT_ATOMS: atom_id res chain seq x y z
N MET A 1 -8.70 -13.10 -56.50
CA MET A 1 -8.77 -13.60 -55.12
C MET A 1 -7.87 -12.74 -54.28
N ASN A 2 -8.47 -11.99 -53.35
CA ASN A 2 -7.83 -11.07 -52.42
C ASN A 2 -6.91 -11.85 -51.46
N PRO A 3 -5.93 -11.21 -50.81
CA PRO A 3 -6.26 -10.31 -49.70
C PRO A 3 -5.58 -8.94 -49.83
N ALA A 4 -6.42 -7.90 -49.84
CA ALA A 4 -6.00 -6.54 -49.58
C ALA A 4 -5.38 -6.45 -48.18
N LEU A 5 -4.32 -5.65 -48.13
CA LEU A 5 -3.62 -5.18 -46.94
C LEU A 5 -4.57 -4.81 -45.79
N ASN A 6 -4.75 -5.73 -44.83
CA ASN A 6 -5.26 -5.46 -43.49
C ASN A 6 -4.08 -5.54 -42.52
N ALA A 7 -3.42 -4.42 -42.23
CA ALA A 7 -2.50 -4.32 -41.07
C ALA A 7 -2.08 -2.88 -40.71
N ALA A 8 -2.83 -1.85 -41.10
CA ALA A 8 -2.59 -0.47 -40.62
C ALA A 8 -3.57 -0.13 -39.50
N THR A 9 -3.49 -0.86 -38.38
CA THR A 9 -4.12 -0.49 -37.10
C THR A 9 -3.04 -0.38 -36.04
N ASN A 10 -2.23 0.66 -36.14
CA ASN A 10 -1.28 1.18 -35.15
C ASN A 10 -1.38 2.70 -35.32
N SER A 11 -1.70 3.57 -34.36
CA SER A 11 -1.62 3.49 -32.92
C SER A 11 -2.46 4.64 -32.37
N ALA A 12 -3.39 4.36 -31.48
CA ALA A 12 -3.87 5.34 -30.51
C ALA A 12 -4.35 4.56 -29.28
N ALA A 13 -3.42 3.83 -28.67
CA ALA A 13 -3.52 3.48 -27.28
C ALA A 13 -3.62 4.80 -26.50
N THR A 14 -4.84 5.23 -26.20
CA THR A 14 -5.09 6.23 -25.17
C THR A 14 -4.82 5.55 -23.83
N ASN A 15 -3.53 5.35 -23.55
CA ASN A 15 -3.01 5.28 -22.20
C ASN A 15 -3.32 6.63 -21.54
N ALA A 16 -4.55 6.80 -21.07
CA ALA A 16 -4.87 7.81 -20.08
C ALA A 16 -4.22 7.34 -18.79
N ALA A 17 -2.91 7.59 -18.70
CA ALA A 17 -2.13 7.52 -17.49
C ALA A 17 -2.80 8.45 -16.48
N VAL A 18 -3.61 7.88 -15.60
CA VAL A 18 -4.04 8.56 -14.39
C VAL A 18 -2.80 8.67 -13.52
N GLN A 19 -2.08 9.78 -13.68
CA GLN A 19 -1.12 10.24 -12.68
C GLN A 19 -1.91 10.51 -11.41
N GLN A 20 -1.94 9.54 -10.50
CA GLN A 20 -2.31 9.85 -9.12
C GLN A 20 -1.15 10.57 -8.45
N ALA A 21 -1.51 11.72 -7.89
CA ALA A 21 -0.66 12.75 -7.39
C ALA A 21 0.26 12.25 -6.28
N ILE A 22 1.49 12.76 -6.27
CA ILE A 22 2.42 12.69 -5.16
C ILE A 22 1.82 13.51 -4.01
N ALA A 23 0.97 12.87 -3.23
CA ALA A 23 0.60 13.32 -1.90
C ALA A 23 1.31 12.39 -0.92
N ASN A 24 2.63 12.57 -0.75
CA ASN A 24 3.37 11.92 0.33
C ASN A 24 2.87 12.54 1.65
N SER A 25 1.72 12.08 2.11
CA SER A 25 1.03 12.62 3.28
C SER A 25 1.62 12.00 4.54
N ILE A 26 2.83 12.44 4.93
CA ILE A 26 3.38 12.15 6.25
C ILE A 26 2.63 13.02 7.26
N ARG A 27 1.49 12.54 7.75
CA ARG A 27 0.73 13.16 8.84
C ARG A 27 1.14 12.49 10.15
N ALA A 28 1.90 13.22 10.98
CA ALA A 28 2.34 12.75 12.28
C ALA A 28 1.43 13.28 13.41
N SER A 29 0.88 12.40 14.24
CA SER A 29 0.30 12.74 15.53
C SER A 29 1.22 12.22 16.64
N GLY A 30 2.21 13.04 17.01
CA GLY A 30 3.19 12.76 18.07
C GLY A 30 4.12 11.58 17.77
N VAL A 31 3.63 10.36 17.97
CA VAL A 31 4.37 9.09 17.80
C VAL A 31 3.92 8.34 16.55
N LEU A 32 2.69 8.57 16.08
CA LEU A 32 2.13 7.88 14.94
C LEU A 32 2.36 8.65 13.65
N VAL A 33 2.94 8.00 12.66
CA VAL A 33 3.17 8.51 11.31
C VAL A 33 2.31 7.70 10.34
N ARG A 34 1.41 8.39 9.63
CA ARG A 34 0.68 7.81 8.50
C ARG A 34 1.53 7.93 7.24
N MET A 35 1.57 6.89 6.43
CA MET A 35 2.33 6.86 5.17
C MET A 35 1.71 5.93 4.14
N GLU A 36 2.19 6.03 2.91
CA GLU A 36 1.76 5.17 1.82
C GLU A 36 2.36 3.75 1.95
N PRO A 37 1.70 2.72 1.38
CA PRO A 37 2.21 1.35 1.45
C PRO A 37 3.62 1.17 0.86
N GLY A 38 3.96 1.92 -0.19
CA GLY A 38 5.31 1.89 -0.78
C GLY A 38 6.39 2.40 0.17
N ASP A 39 6.10 3.46 0.92
CA ASP A 39 7.03 4.02 1.93
C ASP A 39 7.20 3.04 3.11
N LEU A 40 6.13 2.34 3.50
CA LEU A 40 6.19 1.29 4.50
C LEU A 40 7.17 0.19 4.05
N LEU A 41 7.08 -0.30 2.81
CA LEU A 41 8.02 -1.32 2.32
C LEU A 41 9.48 -0.84 2.35
N GLY A 42 9.71 0.43 2.00
CA GLY A 42 11.02 1.05 2.12
C GLY A 42 11.52 1.18 3.57
N LEU A 43 10.61 1.37 4.53
CA LEU A 43 10.91 1.37 5.96
C LEU A 43 11.25 -0.03 6.47
N LEU A 44 10.45 -1.04 6.10
CA LEU A 44 10.67 -2.43 6.50
C LEU A 44 12.03 -2.95 6.02
N GLY A 45 12.46 -2.57 4.82
CA GLY A 45 13.80 -2.92 4.30
C GLY A 45 14.98 -2.31 5.06
N ARG A 46 14.75 -1.41 6.02
CA ARG A 46 15.81 -0.84 6.90
C ARG A 46 15.97 -1.60 8.21
N THR A 47 15.12 -2.59 8.47
CA THR A 47 15.10 -3.39 9.69
C THR A 47 15.31 -4.86 9.29
N ALA A 48 16.23 -5.56 9.95
CA ALA A 48 16.55 -6.94 9.59
C ALA A 48 15.36 -7.89 9.80
N GLU A 49 14.67 -7.75 10.93
CA GLU A 49 13.52 -8.57 11.32
C GLU A 49 12.40 -7.63 11.80
N PRO A 50 11.67 -6.98 10.89
CA PRO A 50 10.64 -6.02 11.27
C PRO A 50 9.40 -6.72 11.80
N LEU A 51 8.85 -6.24 12.92
CA LEU A 51 7.53 -6.66 13.38
C LEU A 51 6.44 -5.81 12.70
N VAL A 52 5.47 -6.48 12.11
CA VAL A 52 4.32 -5.87 11.43
C VAL A 52 3.04 -6.41 12.03
N VAL A 53 2.22 -5.53 12.60
CA VAL A 53 0.84 -5.84 12.96
C VAL A 53 -0.03 -5.66 11.73
N TYR A 54 -0.81 -6.69 11.40
CA TYR A 54 -1.70 -6.73 10.26
C TYR A 54 -3.15 -6.87 10.70
N ALA A 55 -4.05 -6.07 10.13
CA ALA A 55 -5.49 -6.20 10.34
C ALA A 55 -6.26 -5.95 9.05
N ILE A 56 -7.46 -6.49 8.96
CA ILE A 56 -8.38 -6.25 7.85
C ILE A 56 -9.52 -5.38 8.38
N GLN A 57 -9.65 -4.18 7.83
CA GLN A 57 -10.83 -3.36 8.05
C GLN A 57 -11.81 -3.63 6.91
N SER A 58 -12.88 -4.38 7.21
CA SER A 58 -14.02 -4.57 6.32
C SER A 58 -15.30 -4.06 6.98
N GLY A 59 -16.22 -3.54 6.18
CA GLY A 59 -17.53 -3.07 6.63
C GLY A 59 -18.59 -3.38 5.59
N PHE A 60 -19.85 -3.46 5.99
CA PHE A 60 -20.96 -3.96 5.16
C PHE A 60 -21.13 -3.21 3.81
N LEU A 61 -20.70 -1.94 3.72
CA LEU A 61 -20.70 -1.12 2.51
C LEU A 61 -19.30 -0.52 2.16
N GLN A 62 -18.27 -0.83 2.95
CA GLN A 62 -16.93 -0.24 2.79
C GLN A 62 -16.03 -1.22 2.04
N LYS A 63 -15.16 -0.70 1.17
CA LYS A 63 -14.11 -1.52 0.55
C LYS A 63 -13.23 -2.12 1.64
N THR A 64 -12.84 -3.38 1.46
CA THR A 64 -11.86 -4.05 2.32
C THR A 64 -10.55 -3.26 2.28
N LYS A 65 -10.04 -2.91 3.46
CA LYS A 65 -8.74 -2.27 3.61
C LYS A 65 -7.81 -3.15 4.42
N HIS A 66 -6.64 -3.38 3.88
CA HIS A 66 -5.52 -4.04 4.52
C HIS A 66 -4.74 -3.01 5.32
N GLN A 67 -4.63 -3.18 6.62
CA GLN A 67 -3.96 -2.25 7.53
C GLN A 67 -2.67 -2.85 8.06
N TYR A 68 -1.66 -2.00 8.16
CA TYR A 68 -0.33 -2.37 8.59
C TYR A 68 0.17 -1.36 9.61
N LEU A 69 0.71 -1.84 10.72
CA LEU A 69 1.33 -1.03 11.75
C LEU A 69 2.69 -1.64 12.12
N THR A 70 3.74 -0.83 12.10
CA THR A 70 5.07 -1.24 12.55
C THR A 70 5.67 -0.17 13.45
N SER A 71 6.70 -0.53 14.21
CA SER A 71 7.49 0.42 14.99
C SER A 71 8.90 0.51 14.43
N TYR A 72 9.41 1.74 14.29
CA TYR A 72 10.80 1.96 13.92
C TYR A 72 11.37 3.14 14.71
N LYS A 73 12.48 2.89 15.42
CA LYS A 73 13.19 3.90 16.24
C LYS A 73 12.28 4.66 17.21
N GLY A 74 11.34 3.97 17.86
CA GLY A 74 10.43 4.56 18.85
C GLY A 74 9.23 5.30 18.26
N LEU A 75 9.04 5.28 16.94
CA LEU A 75 7.86 5.81 16.26
C LEU A 75 6.99 4.68 15.71
N ALA A 76 5.68 4.90 15.66
CA ALA A 76 4.72 3.99 15.07
C ALA A 76 4.39 4.44 13.65
N PHE A 77 4.43 3.53 12.69
CA PHE A 77 4.18 3.78 11.28
C PHE A 77 2.98 2.98 10.82
N PHE A 78 1.98 3.67 10.30
CA PHE A 78 0.74 3.09 9.84
C PHE A 78 0.54 3.34 8.35
N ALA A 79 0.21 2.28 7.62
CA ALA A 79 -0.22 2.35 6.22
C ALA A 79 -1.44 1.45 6.01
N HIS A 80 -2.22 1.75 4.99
CA HIS A 80 -3.28 0.86 4.54
C HIS A 80 -3.31 0.76 3.02
N SER A 81 -3.79 -0.35 2.50
CA SER A 81 -3.93 -0.62 1.06
C SER A 81 -5.28 -1.26 0.77
N ASP A 82 -5.82 -1.04 -0.43
CA ASP A 82 -7.03 -1.73 -0.90
C ASP A 82 -6.70 -3.19 -1.30
N GLU A 83 -5.42 -3.50 -1.55
CA GLU A 83 -4.91 -4.85 -1.86
C GLU A 83 -3.82 -5.29 -0.87
N PRO A 84 -3.67 -6.60 -0.58
CA PRO A 84 -2.60 -7.09 0.28
C PRO A 84 -1.21 -6.75 -0.29
N ILE A 85 -0.35 -6.13 0.51
CA ILE A 85 1.05 -5.90 0.12
C ILE A 85 1.92 -7.11 0.46
N GLN A 86 2.94 -7.34 -0.36
CA GLN A 86 3.95 -8.37 -0.09
C GLN A 86 4.93 -7.84 0.96
N LEU A 87 4.86 -8.39 2.17
CA LEU A 87 5.80 -8.06 3.24
C LEU A 87 7.15 -8.79 3.01
N PRO A 88 8.27 -8.23 3.51
CA PRO A 88 9.55 -8.93 3.51
C PRO A 88 9.45 -10.29 4.19
N ARG A 89 10.26 -11.26 3.75
CA ARG A 89 10.21 -12.63 4.27
C ARG A 89 10.59 -12.70 5.75
N GLU A 90 11.47 -11.80 6.15
CA GLU A 90 12.02 -11.67 7.49
C GLU A 90 11.06 -10.94 8.43
N ALA A 91 9.95 -10.41 7.91
CA ALA A 91 8.97 -9.71 8.73
C ALA A 91 8.19 -10.69 9.63
N GLU A 92 8.20 -10.42 10.92
CA GLU A 92 7.30 -11.08 11.87
C GLU A 92 5.91 -10.45 11.73
N VAL A 93 4.89 -11.28 11.43
CA VAL A 93 3.53 -10.78 11.22
C VAL A 93 2.64 -11.18 12.39
N VAL A 94 2.14 -10.17 13.09
CA VAL A 94 1.14 -10.34 14.15
C VAL A 94 -0.24 -9.96 13.60
N THR A 95 -1.15 -10.93 13.50
CA THR A 95 -2.51 -10.65 13.04
C THR A 95 -3.36 -10.13 14.20
N ALA A 96 -4.03 -9.00 13.99
CA ALA A 96 -4.96 -8.40 14.94
C ALA A 96 -6.37 -8.32 14.34
N ASP A 97 -7.40 -8.37 15.19
CA ASP A 97 -8.78 -8.17 14.78
C ASP A 97 -9.00 -6.74 14.25
N LYS A 98 -8.40 -5.75 14.91
CA LYS A 98 -8.50 -4.34 14.52
C LYS A 98 -7.29 -3.53 14.98
N ILE A 99 -6.85 -2.59 14.15
CA ILE A 99 -5.87 -1.56 14.53
C ILE A 99 -6.63 -0.27 14.85
N GLY A 100 -6.61 0.14 16.12
CA GLY A 100 -7.21 1.39 16.59
C GLY A 100 -6.23 2.55 16.42
N ILE A 101 -6.47 3.40 15.42
CA ILE A 101 -5.63 4.58 15.19
C ILE A 101 -6.25 5.81 15.86
N PRO A 102 -5.54 6.50 16.77
CA PRO A 102 -6.04 7.71 17.43
C PRO A 102 -6.16 8.91 16.48
N GLY A 103 -7.23 9.69 16.67
CA GLY A 103 -7.57 10.90 15.90
C GLY A 103 -8.57 10.64 14.78
#